data_AF-A0A920TPV4-F1
#
_entry.id   AF-A0A920TPV4-F1
#
_cell.length_a   1.000
_cell.length_b   1.000
_cell.length_c   1.000
_cell.angle_alpha   90.00
_cell.angle_beta   90.00
_cell.angle_gamma   90.00
#
_symmetry.space_group_name_H-M   'P 1'
#
loop_
_entity.id
_entity.type
_entity.pdbx_description
1 polymer ?
#
loop_
_entity_poly.entity_id
_entity_poly.type
_entity_poly.pdbx_seq_one_letter_code
_entity_poly.pdbx_strand_id
1 'polypeptide(L)' 'MKKIISLLSALVISVVSFAGISNADSKKPIVIPTHNWSSQIVMAYVIGGIFESMGNNVKYVNADSQQFMSQLELEM' A
#
# COMPACT_ATOMS: atom_id res chain seq x y z
N MET A 1 -15.09 24.41 -41.08
CA MET A 1 -13.77 24.21 -40.44
C MET A 1 -13.78 24.51 -38.94
N LYS A 2 -14.19 25.71 -38.48
CA LYS A 2 -14.21 26.06 -37.04
C LYS A 2 -15.04 25.12 -36.14
N LYS A 3 -16.21 24.66 -36.63
CA LYS A 3 -17.07 23.70 -35.89
C LYS A 3 -16.46 22.30 -35.74
N ILE A 4 -15.71 21.84 -36.75
CA ILE A 4 -15.02 20.54 -36.73
C ILE A 4 -13.84 20.58 -35.76
N ILE A 5 -13.09 21.69 -35.75
CA ILE A 5 -12.01 21.93 -34.78
C ILE A 5 -12.55 21.99 -33.34
N SER A 6 -13.71 22.63 -33.15
CA SER A 6 -14.39 22.68 -31.85
C SER A 6 -14.87 21.30 -31.37
N LEU A 7 -15.42 20.47 -32.26
CA LEU A 7 -15.85 19.11 -31.92
C LEU A 7 -14.66 18.19 -31.61
N LEU A 8 -13.56 18.33 -32.36
CA LEU A 8 -12.35 17.55 -32.14
C LEU A 8 -11.69 17.91 -30.80
N SER A 9 -11.67 19.20 -30.45
CA SER A 9 -11.20 19.68 -29.14
C SER A 9 -12.04 19.12 -27.98
N ALA A 10 -13.37 19.17 -28.10
CA ALA A 10 -14.27 18.60 -27.08
C ALA A 10 -14.09 17.09 -26.89
N LEU A 11 -13.82 16.36 -27.97
CA LEU A 11 -13.55 14.92 -27.92
C LEU A 11 -12.22 14.59 -27.23
N VAL A 12 -11.16 15.38 -27.49
CA VAL A 12 -9.87 15.18 -26.81
C VAL A 12 -9.99 15.47 -25.32
N ILE A 13 -10.70 16.54 -24.95
CA ILE A 13 -10.94 16.88 -23.54
C ILE A 13 -11.72 15.77 -22.83
N SER A 14 -12.76 15.21 -23.47
CA SER A 14 -13.55 14.14 -22.85
C SER A 14 -12.74 12.88 -22.60
N VAL A 15 -11.87 12.47 -23.53
CA VAL A 15 -11.02 11.27 -23.38
C VAL A 15 -10.00 11.46 -22.26
N VAL A 16 -9.41 12.65 -22.12
CA VAL A 16 -8.42 12.94 -21.08
C VAL A 16 -9.08 13.05 -19.69
N SER A 17 -10.32 13.52 -19.60
CA SER A 17 -11.06 13.61 -18.32
C SER A 17 -11.33 12.25 -17.66
N PHE A 18 -11.38 11.15 -18.42
CA PHE A 18 -11.55 9.80 -17.86
C PHE A 18 -10.23 9.03 -17.67
N ALA A 19 -9.13 9.49 -18.26
CA ALA A 19 -7.83 8.81 -18.19
C ALA A 19 -7.08 9.04 -16.86
N GLY A 20 -7.56 9.95 -16.00
CA GLY A 20 -6.83 10.46 -14.85
C GLY A 20 -7.06 9.76 -13.50
N ILE A 21 -7.93 8.76 -13.41
CA ILE A 21 -8.15 8.02 -12.15
C ILE A 21 -7.23 6.81 -12.12
N SER A 22 -5.92 7.04 -12.12
CA SER A 22 -4.98 6.01 -11.68
C SER A 22 -4.80 6.17 -10.18
N ASN A 23 -5.20 5.17 -9.39
CA ASN A 23 -4.76 5.08 -7.99
C ASN A 23 -3.23 5.12 -7.99
N ALA A 24 -2.66 6.17 -7.40
CA ALA A 24 -1.22 6.30 -7.22
C ALA A 24 -0.76 5.38 -6.08
N ASP A 25 -1.09 4.09 -6.18
CA ASP A 25 -0.70 3.10 -5.17
C ASP A 25 0.82 3.02 -5.11
N SER A 26 1.36 3.14 -3.90
CA SER A 26 2.80 3.05 -3.71
C SER A 26 3.26 1.65 -4.10
N LYS A 27 4.33 1.54 -4.88
CA LYS A 27 5.01 0.25 -5.11
C LYS A 27 5.68 -0.30 -3.83
N LYS A 28 5.69 0.48 -2.74
CA LYS A 28 6.26 0.08 -1.45
C LYS A 28 5.29 -0.86 -0.73
N PRO A 29 5.79 -1.86 0.02
CA PRO A 29 4.94 -2.74 0.79
C PRO A 29 4.21 -1.98 1.91
N ILE A 30 3.01 -2.44 2.25
CA ILE A 30 2.29 -2.07 3.45
C ILE A 30 3.05 -2.65 4.64
N VAL A 31 3.56 -1.80 5.51
CA VAL A 31 4.32 -2.22 6.68
C VAL A 31 3.38 -2.35 7.88
N ILE A 32 3.19 -3.57 8.38
CA ILE A 32 2.37 -3.85 9.56
C ILE A 32 3.32 -4.14 10.74
N PRO A 33 3.36 -3.29 11.78
CA PRO A 33 4.13 -3.58 12.98
C PRO A 33 3.46 -4.70 13.78
N THR A 34 4.25 -5.65 14.25
CA THR A 34 3.81 -6.74 15.13
C THR A 34 4.48 -6.59 16.50
N HIS A 35 3.69 -6.79 17.54
CA HIS A 35 4.16 -6.92 18.91
C HIS A 35 3.90 -8.36 19.38
N ASN A 36 4.62 -8.82 20.39
CA ASN A 36 4.57 -10.20 20.90
C ASN A 36 3.26 -10.59 21.63
N TRP A 37 2.20 -9.77 21.52
CA TRP A 37 0.87 -10.10 22.02
C TRP A 37 0.11 -10.96 20.99
N SER A 38 -0.19 -12.21 21.33
CA SER A 38 -0.76 -13.17 20.37
C SER A 38 -2.02 -12.69 19.65
N SER A 39 -2.92 -11.98 20.34
CA SER A 39 -4.12 -11.41 19.72
C SER A 39 -3.81 -10.34 18.67
N GLN A 40 -2.79 -9.51 18.93
CA GLN A 40 -2.32 -8.49 18.00
C GLN A 40 -1.69 -9.14 16.76
N ILE A 41 -0.89 -10.18 16.95
CA ILE A 41 -0.27 -10.94 15.87
C ILE A 41 -1.33 -11.57 14.96
N VAL A 42 -2.34 -12.23 15.54
CA VAL A 42 -3.42 -12.84 14.76
C VAL A 42 -4.15 -11.79 13.94
N MET A 43 -4.50 -10.64 14.53
CA MET A 43 -5.18 -9.57 13.80
C MET A 43 -4.29 -8.93 12.73
N ALA A 44 -2.98 -8.82 12.97
CA ALA A 44 -2.03 -8.35 11.97
C ALA A 44 -2.03 -9.26 10.72
N TYR A 45 -2.02 -10.58 10.90
CA TYR A 45 -2.09 -11.53 9.78
C TYR A 45 -3.45 -11.55 9.08
N VAL A 46 -4.56 -11.36 9.81
CA VAL A 46 -5.89 -11.25 9.19
C VAL A 46 -5.95 -10.04 8.27
N ILE A 47 -5.52 -8.86 8.76
CA ILE A 47 -5.55 -7.62 7.98
C ILE A 47 -4.54 -7.69 6.82
N GLY A 48 -3.35 -8.21 7.07
CA GLY A 48 -2.33 -8.37 6.03
C GLY A 48 -2.79 -9.34 4.94
N GLY A 49 -3.42 -10.46 5.29
CA GLY A 49 -4.00 -11.40 4.34
C GLY A 49 -5.10 -10.78 3.46
N ILE A 50 -5.91 -9.86 4.01
CA ILE A 50 -6.88 -9.09 3.21
C ILE A 50 -6.14 -8.24 2.17
N PHE A 51 -5.11 -7.50 2.57
CA PHE A 51 -4.34 -6.67 1.64
C PHE A 51 -3.62 -7.49 0.56
N GLU A 52 -3.04 -8.63 0.93
CA GLU A 52 -2.43 -9.58 -0.01
C GLU A 52 -3.47 -10.13 -1.00
N SER A 53 -4.69 -10.46 -0.53
CA SER A 53 -5.78 -10.91 -1.41
C SER A 53 -6.22 -9.85 -2.42
N MET A 54 -5.99 -8.57 -2.12
CA MET A 54 -6.24 -7.43 -3.02
C MET A 54 -5.06 -7.15 -3.96
N GLY A 55 -4.00 -7.95 -3.92
CA GLY A 55 -2.81 -7.80 -4.77
C GLY A 55 -1.73 -6.86 -4.22
N ASN A 56 -1.83 -6.44 -2.95
CA ASN A 56 -0.82 -5.60 -2.31
C ASN A 56 0.33 -6.44 -1.75
N ASN A 57 1.50 -5.81 -1.61
CA ASN A 57 2.62 -6.39 -0.89
C ASN A 57 2.53 -6.00 0.59
N VAL A 58 2.68 -6.94 1.51
CA VAL A 58 2.66 -6.70 2.96
C VAL A 58 4.00 -7.13 3.58
N LYS A 59 4.51 -6.33 4.52
CA LYS A 59 5.71 -6.64 5.31
C LYS A 59 5.40 -6.53 6.79
N TYR A 60 5.56 -7.63 7.52
CA TYR A 60 5.44 -7.65 8.98
C TYR A 60 6.79 -7.26 9.61
N VAL A 61 6.78 -6.32 10.55
CA VAL A 61 7.99 -5.86 11.25
C VAL A 61 7.77 -6.00 12.74
N ASN A 62 8.61 -6.79 13.41
CA ASN A 62 8.59 -6.83 14.87
C ASN A 62 9.02 -5.45 15.41
N ALA A 63 8.15 -4.85 16.22
CA ALA A 63 8.33 -3.52 16.79
C ALA A 63 8.53 -3.58 18.32
N ASP A 64 8.81 -4.76 18.87
CA ASP A 64 9.09 -4.91 20.29
C ASP A 64 10.50 -4.41 20.60
N SER A 65 10.59 -3.45 21.53
CA SER A 65 11.87 -2.93 22.03
C SER A 65 12.74 -4.02 22.67
N GLN A 66 12.11 -5.08 23.20
CA GLN A 66 12.77 -6.14 23.94
C GLN A 66 13.60 -7.08 23.04
N GLN A 67 13.19 -7.31 21.79
CA GLN A 67 13.99 -8.08 20.85
C GLN A 67 15.36 -7.44 20.63
N PHE A 68 15.41 -6.10 20.54
CA PHE A 68 16.64 -5.35 20.37
C PHE A 68 17.56 -5.44 21.62
N MET A 69 16.98 -5.36 22.82
CA MET A 69 17.74 -5.54 24.07
C MET A 69 18.31 -6.96 24.20
N SER A 70 17.52 -7.99 23.88
CA SER A 70 17.97 -9.38 23.95
C SER A 70 19.01 -9.75 22.89
N GLN A 71 18.99 -9.09 21.72
CA GLN A 71 19.99 -9.29 20.67
C GLN A 71 21.35 -8.72 21.07
N LEU A 72 21.38 -7.54 21.71
CA LEU A 72 22.63 -6.91 22.18
C LEU A 72 23.32 -7.72 23.27
N GLU A 73 22.57 -8.42 24.13
CA GLU A 73 23.15 -9.27 25.18
C GLU A 73 23.71 -10.60 24.66
N LEU A 74 23.28 -11.05 23.48
CA LEU A 74 23.83 -12.25 22.82
C LEU A 74 25.09 -11.97 21.99
N GLU A 75 25.40 -10.70 21.70
CA GLU A 75 26.60 -10.28 20.96
C GLU A 75 27.76 -9.83 21.87
N MET A 76 27.62 -9.89 23.19
CA MET A 76 28.67 -9.59 24.17
C MET A 76 29.33 -10.83 24.78
#